data_AF-A0A1C5BR79-F1
#
_entry.id   AF-A0A1C5BR79-F1
#
_cell.length_a   1.000
_cell.length_b   1.000
_cell.length_c   1.000
_cell.angle_alpha   90.00
_cell.angle_beta   90.00
_cell.angle_gamma   90.00
#
_symmetry.space_group_name_H-M   'P 1'
#
loop_
_entity.id
_entity.type
_entity.pdbx_description
1 polymer ?
#
loop_
_entity_poly.entity_id
_entity_poly.type
_entity_poly.pdbx_seq_one_letter_code
_entity_poly.pdbx_strand_id
1 'polypeptide(L)'
;MEARMWDGLVGVVKETYTASLGEGVVPRPLMMPLVRGELVGLIWVRPLKDGQDALAGIAELANIAADEVVLAWETHDVATACELPVVGPAPCLNMVLATRDGHVLHQFPYSEQLLSRSPEGWASVAPDWRPAPAPQRGGELVPPVP
;
A
#
# COMPACT_ATOMS: atom_id res chain seq x y z
N MET A 1 2.12 12.90 -12.63
CA MET A 1 1.60 11.69 -13.34
C MET A 1 0.29 11.94 -14.09
N GLU A 2 0.15 11.37 -15.30
CA GLU A 2 -1.10 11.37 -16.09
C GLU A 2 -2.14 10.36 -15.58
N ALA A 3 -3.43 10.64 -15.75
CA ALA A 3 -4.53 9.81 -15.23
C ALA A 3 -4.51 8.36 -15.76
N ARG A 4 -4.21 8.17 -17.05
CA ARG A 4 -4.16 6.82 -17.65
C ARG A 4 -3.06 5.95 -17.02
N MET A 5 -1.92 6.55 -16.70
CA MET A 5 -0.82 5.86 -16.07
C MET A 5 -1.16 5.50 -14.62
N TRP A 6 -1.81 6.41 -13.91
CA TRP A 6 -2.35 6.14 -12.58
C TRP A 6 -3.33 4.97 -12.59
N ASP A 7 -4.31 4.96 -13.49
CA ASP A 7 -5.30 3.89 -13.59
C ASP A 7 -4.65 2.53 -13.90
N GLY A 8 -3.64 2.53 -14.78
CA GLY A 8 -2.83 1.35 -15.06
C GLY A 8 -2.07 0.85 -13.83
N LEU A 9 -1.47 1.75 -13.07
CA LEU A 9 -0.75 1.41 -11.83
C LEU A 9 -1.70 0.83 -10.78
N VAL A 10 -2.86 1.45 -10.58
CA VAL A 10 -3.91 0.95 -9.69
C VAL A 10 -4.35 -0.46 -10.11
N GLY A 11 -4.54 -0.69 -11.41
CA GLY A 11 -4.87 -2.00 -11.96
C GLY A 11 -3.83 -3.06 -11.58
N VAL A 12 -2.56 -2.80 -11.87
CA VAL A 12 -1.44 -3.71 -11.56
C VAL A 12 -1.34 -4.01 -10.06
N VAL A 13 -1.46 -2.99 -9.20
CA VAL A 13 -1.40 -3.18 -7.75
C VAL A 13 -2.58 -4.01 -7.26
N LYS A 14 -3.80 -3.74 -7.74
CA LYS A 14 -5.00 -4.52 -7.35
C LYS A 14 -4.94 -5.97 -7.83
N GLU A 15 -4.42 -6.21 -9.04
CA GLU A 15 -4.19 -7.57 -9.55
C GLU A 15 -3.16 -8.32 -8.71
N THR A 16 -2.04 -7.68 -8.39
CA THR A 16 -1.01 -8.24 -7.51
C THR A 16 -1.59 -8.57 -6.13
N TYR A 17 -2.38 -7.65 -5.56
CA TYR A 17 -3.06 -7.87 -4.28
C TYR A 17 -4.03 -9.04 -4.33
N THR A 18 -4.85 -9.11 -5.38
CA THR A 18 -5.81 -10.19 -5.60
C THR A 18 -5.12 -11.54 -5.69
N ALA A 19 -4.01 -11.63 -6.43
CA ALA A 19 -3.25 -12.86 -6.57
C ALA A 19 -2.67 -13.35 -5.23
N SER A 20 -2.01 -12.47 -4.48
CA SER A 20 -1.42 -12.85 -3.19
C SER A 20 -2.47 -13.22 -2.14
N LEU A 21 -3.59 -12.50 -2.06
CA LEU A 21 -4.69 -12.84 -1.16
C LEU A 21 -5.27 -14.23 -1.47
N GLY A 22 -5.32 -14.60 -2.76
CA GLY A 22 -5.70 -15.95 -3.20
C GLY A 22 -4.74 -17.04 -2.70
N GLU A 23 -3.49 -16.70 -2.42
CA GLU A 23 -2.48 -17.58 -1.82
C GLU A 23 -2.46 -17.51 -0.28
N GLY A 24 -3.35 -16.71 0.33
CA GLY A 24 -3.40 -16.49 1.78
C GLY A 24 -2.29 -15.58 2.30
N VAL A 25 -1.69 -14.78 1.41
CA VAL A 25 -0.62 -13.83 1.72
C VAL A 25 -1.13 -12.40 1.50
N VAL A 26 -0.93 -11.53 2.48
CA VAL A 26 -1.16 -10.09 2.30
C VAL A 26 0.13 -9.47 1.74
N PRO A 27 0.10 -8.82 0.56
CA PRO A 27 1.29 -8.17 0.04
C PRO A 27 1.79 -7.08 0.96
N ARG A 28 3.09 -7.13 1.21
CA ARG A 28 3.82 -6.13 1.99
C ARG A 28 3.64 -4.74 1.39
N PRO A 29 3.72 -3.67 2.19
CA PRO A 29 3.71 -2.31 1.67
C PRO A 29 4.80 -2.11 0.60
N LEU A 30 4.46 -1.34 -0.43
CA LEU A 30 5.28 -1.09 -1.61
C LEU A 30 5.44 0.41 -1.82
N MET A 31 6.66 0.82 -2.20
CA MET A 31 6.98 2.14 -2.71
C MET A 31 7.43 2.05 -4.16
N MET A 32 6.91 2.96 -4.98
CA MET A 32 7.14 3.09 -6.40
C MET A 32 7.67 4.50 -6.66
N PRO A 33 9.00 4.72 -6.65
CA PRO A 33 9.57 6.00 -7.04
C PRO A 33 9.40 6.25 -8.54
N LEU A 34 9.09 7.49 -8.90
CA LEU A 34 8.98 7.94 -10.27
C LEU A 34 9.87 9.16 -10.52
N VAL A 35 10.28 9.33 -11.78
CA VAL A 35 11.00 10.50 -12.27
C VAL A 35 10.25 11.03 -13.49
N ARG A 36 9.69 12.25 -13.39
CA ARG A 36 8.87 12.87 -14.43
C ARG A 36 7.70 11.98 -14.88
N GLY A 37 7.08 11.31 -13.91
CA GLY A 37 6.00 10.35 -14.14
C GLY A 37 6.45 8.94 -14.54
N GLU A 38 7.71 8.69 -14.88
CA GLU A 38 8.17 7.35 -15.25
C GLU A 38 8.57 6.54 -14.02
N LEU A 39 8.09 5.30 -13.91
CA LEU A 39 8.44 4.39 -12.82
C LEU A 39 9.93 4.00 -12.93
N VAL A 40 10.73 4.32 -11.90
CA VAL A 40 12.18 4.03 -11.90
C VAL A 40 12.57 2.89 -10.97
N GLY A 41 11.64 2.38 -10.16
CA GLY A 41 11.92 1.24 -9.28
C GLY A 41 10.71 0.75 -8.48
N LEU A 42 10.92 -0.36 -7.78
CA LEU A 42 9.96 -0.97 -6.85
C LEU A 42 10.70 -1.32 -5.56
N ILE A 43 10.18 -0.86 -4.43
CA ILE A 43 10.79 -1.03 -3.11
C ILE A 43 9.74 -1.60 -2.18
N TRP A 44 9.97 -2.82 -1.71
CA TRP A 44 9.07 -3.49 -0.78
C TRP A 44 9.58 -3.31 0.64
N VAL A 45 8.65 -3.12 1.58
CA VAL A 45 8.97 -3.18 3.00
C VAL A 45 9.51 -4.57 3.32
N ARG A 46 10.64 -4.61 4.04
CA ARG A 46 11.16 -5.84 4.65
C ARG A 46 10.26 -6.23 5.83
N PRO A 47 10.24 -7.49 6.28
CA PRO A 47 9.52 -7.85 7.51
C PRO A 47 9.91 -6.89 8.64
N LEU A 48 8.92 -6.18 9.19
CA LEU A 48 9.13 -5.14 10.19
C LEU A 48 9.67 -5.75 11.48
N LYS A 49 10.70 -5.12 12.05
CA LYS A 49 11.25 -5.41 13.38
C LYS A 49 11.23 -4.13 14.20
N ASP A 50 10.59 -4.21 15.36
CA ASP A 50 10.41 -3.05 16.25
C ASP A 50 11.74 -2.36 16.57
N GLY A 51 11.74 -1.02 16.47
CA GLY A 51 12.80 -0.15 16.99
C GLY A 51 14.08 -0.01 16.15
N GLN A 52 14.25 -0.72 15.02
CA GLN A 52 15.45 -0.58 14.16
C GLN A 52 15.18 0.00 12.76
N ASP A 53 13.94 0.01 12.30
CA ASP A 53 13.68 0.13 10.85
C ASP A 53 13.53 1.57 10.34
N ALA A 54 13.09 2.51 11.16
CA ALA A 54 12.77 3.86 10.68
C ALA A 54 14.00 4.63 10.15
N LEU A 55 15.09 4.66 10.92
CA LEU A 55 16.31 5.41 10.54
C LEU A 55 17.09 4.71 9.42
N ALA A 56 17.19 3.38 9.45
CA ALA A 56 17.82 2.61 8.38
C ALA A 56 17.03 2.74 7.07
N GLY A 57 15.70 2.71 7.15
CA GLY A 57 14.81 2.97 6.02
C GLY A 57 15.02 4.36 5.42
N ILE A 58 15.08 5.42 6.25
CA ILE A 58 15.34 6.79 5.77
C ILE A 58 16.69 6.87 5.04
N ALA A 59 17.75 6.26 5.58
CA ALA A 59 19.08 6.28 4.96
C ALA A 59 19.12 5.53 3.62
N GLU A 60 18.47 4.37 3.53
CA GLU A 60 18.36 3.60 2.28
C GLU A 60 17.53 4.35 1.23
N LEU A 61 16.44 5.02 1.65
CA LEU A 61 15.56 5.78 0.77
C LEU A 61 16.17 7.11 0.30
N ALA A 62 17.04 7.74 1.10
CA ALA A 62 17.65 9.04 0.78
C ALA A 62 18.48 9.04 -0.52
N ASN A 63 18.88 7.88 -1.02
CA ASN A 63 19.63 7.74 -2.27
C ASN A 63 18.74 7.66 -3.52
N ILE A 64 17.41 7.64 -3.37
CA ILE A 64 16.48 7.57 -4.49
C ILE A 64 16.18 8.98 -4.96
N ALA A 65 16.66 9.32 -6.16
CA ALA A 65 16.31 10.55 -6.83
C ALA A 65 14.95 10.41 -7.53
N ALA A 66 13.85 10.60 -6.80
CA ALA A 66 12.48 10.62 -7.32
C ALA A 66 11.84 12.00 -7.12
N ASP A 67 11.01 12.44 -8.07
CA ASP A 67 10.20 13.67 -7.96
C ASP A 67 8.74 13.38 -7.59
N GLU A 68 8.29 12.15 -7.83
CA GLU A 68 7.00 11.62 -7.40
C GLU A 68 7.23 10.23 -6.75
N VAL A 69 6.43 9.89 -5.74
CA VAL A 69 6.45 8.57 -5.11
C VAL A 69 5.02 8.08 -4.98
N VAL A 70 4.77 6.84 -5.41
CA VAL A 70 3.53 6.14 -5.08
C VAL A 70 3.79 5.14 -3.96
N LEU A 71 3.03 5.23 -2.88
CA LEU A 71 3.02 4.27 -1.78
C LEU A 71 1.76 3.43 -1.87
N ALA A 72 1.84 2.13 -1.60
CA ALA A 72 0.69 1.24 -1.52
C ALA A 72 0.79 0.35 -0.27
N TRP A 73 -0.28 0.23 0.49
CA TRP A 73 -0.35 -0.62 1.68
C TRP A 73 -1.79 -1.02 2.01
N GLU A 74 -1.96 -2.10 2.77
CA GLU A 74 -3.27 -2.49 3.31
C GLU A 74 -3.40 -2.08 4.77
N THR A 75 -4.60 -1.63 5.12
CA THR A 75 -4.90 -0.97 6.39
C THR A 75 -4.72 -1.91 7.59
N HIS A 76 -5.27 -3.13 7.53
CA HIS A 76 -5.10 -4.12 8.60
C HIS A 76 -3.65 -4.60 8.70
N ASP A 77 -2.94 -4.81 7.59
CA ASP A 77 -1.54 -5.25 7.59
C ASP A 77 -0.64 -4.25 8.32
N VAL A 78 -0.70 -2.98 7.95
CA VAL A 78 0.09 -1.93 8.60
C VAL A 78 -0.35 -1.70 10.04
N ALA A 79 -1.66 -1.64 10.32
CA ALA A 79 -2.15 -1.45 11.68
C ALA A 79 -1.72 -2.60 12.61
N THR A 80 -1.78 -3.85 12.12
CA THR A 80 -1.35 -5.02 12.89
C THR A 80 0.16 -5.03 13.10
N ALA A 81 0.94 -4.82 12.03
CA ALA A 81 2.39 -4.87 12.10
C ALA A 81 3.00 -3.73 12.92
N CYS A 82 2.32 -2.59 13.03
CA CYS A 82 2.77 -1.45 13.84
C CYS A 82 2.05 -1.34 15.19
N GLU A 83 1.20 -2.30 15.56
CA GLU A 83 0.35 -2.25 16.77
C GLU A 83 -0.47 -0.95 16.92
N LEU A 84 -0.95 -0.42 15.79
CA LEU A 84 -1.71 0.83 15.73
C LEU A 84 -3.22 0.56 15.66
N PRO A 85 -4.05 1.50 16.13
CA PRO A 85 -5.49 1.41 15.88
C PRO A 85 -5.77 1.46 14.38
N VAL A 86 -6.73 0.65 13.94
CA VAL A 86 -7.27 0.73 12.58
C VAL A 86 -8.06 2.03 12.44
N VAL A 87 -7.62 2.92 11.54
CA VAL A 87 -8.27 4.20 11.24
C VAL A 87 -8.73 4.19 9.79
N GLY A 88 -10.01 4.49 9.56
CA GLY A 88 -10.61 4.51 8.22
C GLY A 88 -11.18 3.16 7.77
N PRO A 89 -11.46 3.00 6.46
CA PRO A 89 -12.00 1.76 5.91
C PRO A 89 -11.02 0.59 6.09
N ALA A 90 -11.53 -0.58 6.50
CA ALA A 90 -10.75 -1.81 6.56
C ALA A 90 -11.64 -3.04 6.29
N PRO A 91 -11.19 -4.05 5.54
CA PRO A 91 -9.91 -4.07 4.82
C PRO A 91 -9.90 -3.10 3.63
N CYS A 92 -8.75 -2.49 3.37
CA CYS A 92 -8.62 -1.46 2.35
C CYS A 92 -7.18 -1.34 1.87
N LEU A 93 -7.01 -1.46 0.55
CA LEU A 93 -5.78 -1.08 -0.12
C LEU A 93 -5.75 0.45 -0.25
N ASN A 94 -4.77 1.08 0.37
CA ASN A 94 -4.50 2.51 0.22
C ASN A 94 -3.38 2.70 -0.79
N MET A 95 -3.51 3.73 -1.63
CA MET A 95 -2.42 4.21 -2.47
C MET A 95 -2.27 5.72 -2.32
N VAL A 96 -1.05 6.19 -2.10
CA VAL A 96 -0.75 7.62 -2.01
C VAL A 96 0.16 8.01 -3.15
N LEU A 97 -0.23 9.02 -3.92
CA LEU A 97 0.68 9.75 -4.78
C LEU A 97 1.22 10.95 -4.02
N ALA A 98 2.52 10.96 -3.73
CA ALA A 98 3.21 12.07 -3.07
C ALA A 98 4.16 12.76 -4.04
N THR A 99 4.17 14.09 -3.99
CA THR A 99 5.13 14.96 -4.68
C THR A 99 5.70 15.95 -3.66
N ARG A 100 6.61 16.83 -4.11
CA ARG A 100 7.13 17.92 -3.27
C ARG A 100 6.04 18.85 -2.74
N ASP A 101 4.93 19.00 -3.45
CA ASP A 101 3.88 19.97 -3.15
C ASP A 101 2.78 19.40 -2.24
N GLY A 102 2.84 18.11 -1.94
CA GLY A 102 1.87 17.42 -1.10
C GLY A 102 1.52 16.04 -1.65
N HIS A 103 0.42 15.49 -1.18
CA HIS A 103 0.01 14.13 -1.54
C HIS A 103 -1.49 14.00 -1.79
N VAL A 104 -1.87 12.92 -2.46
CA VAL A 104 -3.25 12.52 -2.68
C VAL A 104 -3.41 11.08 -2.23
N LEU A 105 -4.33 10.85 -1.29
CA LEU A 105 -4.70 9.53 -0.81
C LEU A 105 -5.86 8.97 -1.64
N HIS A 106 -5.67 7.75 -2.13
CA HIS A 106 -6.68 6.94 -2.80
C HIS A 106 -6.95 5.71 -1.97
N GLN A 107 -8.21 5.42 -1.70
CA GLN A 107 -8.61 4.29 -0.88
C GLN A 107 -9.44 3.34 -1.73
N PHE A 108 -9.11 2.06 -1.67
CA PHE A 108 -9.78 0.99 -2.40
C PHE A 108 -10.30 -0.04 -1.38
N PRO A 109 -11.43 0.26 -0.72
CA PRO A 109 -12.04 -0.67 0.22
C PRO A 109 -12.50 -1.93 -0.50
N TYR A 110 -12.45 -3.07 0.18
CA TYR A 110 -12.96 -4.33 -0.33
C TYR A 110 -13.63 -5.15 0.76
N SER A 111 -14.36 -6.18 0.36
CA SER A 111 -14.83 -7.23 1.25
C SER A 111 -14.15 -8.53 0.87
N GLU A 112 -13.87 -9.40 1.84
CA GLU A 112 -13.18 -10.66 1.58
C GLU A 112 -14.19 -11.77 1.28
N GLN A 113 -13.99 -12.46 0.16
CA GLN A 113 -14.71 -13.67 -0.19
C GLN A 113 -13.79 -14.86 0.07
N LEU A 114 -14.16 -15.72 1.03
CA LEU A 114 -13.38 -16.92 1.35
C LEU A 114 -13.37 -17.87 0.14
N LEU A 115 -12.17 -18.20 -0.35
CA LEU A 115 -11.98 -19.19 -1.41
C LEU A 115 -11.72 -20.57 -0.82
N SER A 116 -10.77 -20.65 0.11
CA SER A 116 -10.37 -21.89 0.77
C SER A 116 -9.67 -21.59 2.10
N ARG A 117 -9.45 -22.63 2.91
CA ARG A 117 -8.56 -22.59 4.06
C ARG A 117 -7.52 -23.70 3.93
N SER A 118 -6.26 -23.38 4.21
CA SER A 118 -5.21 -24.39 4.29
C SER A 118 -5.39 -25.26 5.54
N PRO A 119 -4.75 -26.45 5.60
CA PRO A 119 -4.75 -27.30 6.80
C PRO A 119 -4.21 -26.58 8.06
N GLU A 120 -3.31 -25.62 7.87
CA GLU A 120 -2.70 -24.80 8.92
C GLU A 120 -3.57 -23.59 9.33
N GLY A 121 -4.75 -23.41 8.69
CA GLY A 121 -5.74 -22.40 9.04
C GLY A 121 -5.66 -21.10 8.26
N TRP A 122 -4.68 -20.95 7.35
CA TRP A 122 -4.55 -19.75 6.49
C TRP A 122 -5.75 -19.63 5.54
N ALA A 123 -6.36 -18.45 5.49
CA ALA A 123 -7.49 -18.20 4.60
C ALA A 123 -7.00 -17.64 3.27
N SER A 124 -7.30 -18.34 2.18
CA SER A 124 -7.21 -17.80 0.83
C SER A 124 -8.50 -17.03 0.53
N VAL A 125 -8.39 -15.77 0.13
CA VAL A 125 -9.54 -14.89 -0.10
C VAL A 125 -9.44 -14.17 -1.44
N ALA A 126 -10.59 -13.90 -2.05
CA ALA A 126 -10.70 -12.97 -3.17
C ALA A 126 -11.25 -11.62 -2.67
N PRO A 127 -10.64 -10.49 -3.03
CA PRO A 127 -11.19 -9.17 -2.73
C PRO A 127 -12.38 -8.87 -3.65
N ASP A 128 -13.53 -8.60 -3.04
CA ASP A 128 -14.68 -7.95 -3.68
C ASP A 128 -14.53 -6.43 -3.53
N TRP A 129 -13.92 -5.82 -4.55
CA TRP A 129 -13.61 -4.39 -4.55
C TRP A 129 -14.89 -3.55 -4.50
N ARG A 130 -15.02 -2.75 -3.43
CA ARG A 130 -16.13 -1.83 -3.24
C ARG A 130 -15.89 -0.55 -4.07
N PRO A 131 -16.94 0.27 -4.29
CA PRO A 131 -16.76 1.60 -4.86
C PRO A 131 -15.72 2.41 -4.09
N ALA A 132 -14.73 2.95 -4.80
CA ALA A 132 -13.70 3.78 -4.19
C ALA A 132 -14.28 5.16 -3.83
N PRO A 133 -14.04 5.69 -2.63
CA PRO A 133 -14.33 7.09 -2.31
C PRO A 133 -13.52 8.03 -3.21
N ALA A 134 -13.92 9.30 -3.24
CA ALA A 134 -13.19 10.32 -3.97
C ALA A 134 -11.74 10.45 -3.44
N PRO A 135 -10.75 10.69 -4.32
CA PRO A 135 -9.37 10.94 -3.91
C PRO A 135 -9.26 12.13 -2.95
N GLN A 136 -8.45 11.99 -1.91
CA GLN A 136 -8.33 12.96 -0.84
C GLN A 136 -6.99 13.70 -0.94
N ARG A 137 -7.01 14.96 -1.39
CA ARG A 137 -5.83 15.82 -1.39
C ARG A 137 -5.45 16.16 0.06
N GLY A 138 -4.20 15.91 0.44
CA GLY A 138 -3.74 16.06 1.81
C GLY A 138 -4.48 15.15 2.80
N GLY A 139 -5.03 14.02 2.32
CA GLY A 139 -5.75 13.07 3.18
C GLY A 139 -4.90 12.62 4.36
N GLU A 140 -5.55 12.38 5.50
CA GLU A 140 -4.84 12.02 6.73
C GLU A 140 -4.07 10.70 6.56
N LEU A 141 -2.78 10.74 6.90
CA LEU A 141 -1.91 9.57 6.91
C LEU A 141 -1.65 9.19 8.36
N VAL A 142 -1.46 7.88 8.58
CA VAL A 142 -1.05 7.36 9.88
C VAL A 142 0.24 8.06 10.31
N PRO A 143 0.33 8.58 11.55
CA PRO A 143 1.52 9.29 12.01
C PRO A 143 2.73 8.35 12.02
N PRO A 144 3.96 8.89 11.86
CA PRO A 144 5.17 8.10 11.95
C PRO A 144 5.26 7.43 13.35
N VAL A 145 5.59 6.14 13.36
CA VAL A 145 5.86 5.40 14.59
C VAL A 145 7.25 5.80 15.10
N PRO A 146 7.37 6.26 16.37
CA PRO A 146 8.63 6.73 16.95
C PRO A 146 9.65 5.62 17.21
#